data_AF-A0A067BRG2-F1
#
_entry.id   AF-A0A067BRG2-F1
#
_cell.length_a   1.000
_cell.length_b   1.000
_cell.length_c   1.000
_cell.angle_alpha   90.00
_cell.angle_beta   90.00
_cell.angle_gamma   90.00
#
_symmetry.space_group_name_H-M   'P 1'
#
loop_
_entity.id
_entity.type
_entity.pdbx_description
1 polymer ?
#
loop_
_entity_poly.entity_id
_entity_poly.type
_entity_poly.pdbx_seq_one_letter_code
_entity_poly.pdbx_strand_id
1 'polypeptide(L)'
;MVRVVATPYGLGALEADAASTDAVRTTVMLPWGRSYMRTSDVAPRHLFRATCLTSKVRHFDVEVALDCSLNDLRACIIEALGEPLFPETISVLQPTVGGRHRLTDGSPCIFRSLQPLLVVIAPLLQLGKMALALHLDMRPYDTSTLEPRKSIPAFETLHDVSPRLTLPSIVQVARGACAVVAKDALRSGVVYWEVRLDETVGGDGLFIGIGTTDMPLNTSVTSTGLFYGLAVASGQKVHMTPEAYGPKCANGDVLGVEFDVDRGTLGFYRNRVFLGIAFRNVFGKTLCAAFGTSGVGLRFTILPRRTPPSLL
;
A
#
# COMPACT_ATOMS: atom_id res chain seq x y z
N MET A 1 -13.70 -21.34 -21.05
CA MET A 1 -13.36 -20.62 -19.80
C MET A 1 -14.21 -21.21 -18.69
N VAL A 2 -13.61 -21.68 -17.59
CA VAL A 2 -14.38 -22.29 -16.48
C VAL A 2 -14.98 -21.17 -15.64
N ARG A 3 -16.32 -21.12 -15.56
CA ARG A 3 -17.03 -20.07 -14.83
C ARG A 3 -17.30 -20.52 -13.39
N VAL A 4 -16.71 -19.85 -12.41
CA VAL A 4 -16.92 -20.17 -10.98
C VAL A 4 -18.30 -19.67 -10.55
N VAL A 5 -19.01 -20.48 -9.76
CA VAL A 5 -20.39 -20.22 -9.31
C VAL A 5 -20.58 -20.57 -7.84
N ALA A 6 -21.46 -19.85 -7.15
CA ALA A 6 -21.95 -20.19 -5.82
C ALA A 6 -23.16 -21.13 -5.95
N THR A 7 -23.22 -22.09 -5.04
CA THR A 7 -24.33 -23.05 -4.90
C THR A 7 -24.68 -23.20 -3.41
N PRO A 8 -25.83 -23.82 -3.06
CA PRO A 8 -26.16 -24.15 -1.67
C PRO A 8 -25.11 -25.00 -0.96
N TYR A 9 -24.26 -25.70 -1.72
CA TYR A 9 -23.22 -26.58 -1.21
C TYR A 9 -21.82 -25.95 -1.24
N GLY A 10 -21.68 -24.69 -1.65
CA GLY A 10 -20.41 -23.98 -1.73
C GLY A 10 -20.03 -23.60 -3.17
N LEU A 11 -18.73 -23.44 -3.40
CA LEU A 11 -18.20 -23.08 -4.72
C LEU A 11 -18.23 -24.27 -5.67
N GLY A 12 -18.61 -24.00 -6.92
CA GLY A 12 -18.53 -24.94 -8.02
C GLY A 12 -18.04 -24.27 -9.30
N ALA A 13 -17.86 -25.08 -10.32
CA ALA A 13 -17.49 -24.66 -11.67
C ALA A 13 -18.58 -25.07 -12.66
N LEU A 14 -19.09 -24.10 -13.42
CA LEU A 14 -20.05 -24.35 -14.48
C LEU A 14 -19.33 -25.04 -15.65
N GLU A 15 -19.88 -26.16 -16.09
CA GLU A 15 -19.32 -26.90 -17.23
C GLU A 15 -19.73 -26.20 -18.54
N ALA A 16 -18.76 -25.85 -19.37
CA ALA A 16 -19.02 -25.17 -20.64
C ALA A 16 -19.59 -26.16 -21.67
N ASP A 17 -20.75 -25.83 -22.25
CA ASP A 17 -21.41 -26.53 -23.36
C ASP A 17 -21.75 -28.01 -23.14
N ALA A 18 -22.54 -28.32 -22.11
CA ALA A 18 -23.58 -29.31 -22.33
C ALA A 18 -24.81 -28.54 -22.80
N ALA A 19 -25.18 -28.68 -24.08
CA ALA A 19 -26.46 -28.20 -24.59
C ALA A 19 -27.57 -28.83 -23.75
N SER A 20 -27.96 -28.14 -22.67
CA SER A 20 -29.04 -28.59 -21.81
C SER A 20 -30.31 -28.40 -22.62
N THR A 21 -30.94 -29.50 -22.99
CA THR A 21 -32.29 -29.53 -23.57
C THR A 21 -33.34 -28.96 -22.61
N ASP A 22 -32.96 -28.66 -21.35
CA ASP A 22 -33.82 -28.21 -20.29
C ASP A 22 -33.26 -26.93 -19.64
N ALA A 23 -33.85 -25.77 -19.98
CA ALA A 23 -33.42 -24.44 -19.49
C ALA A 23 -33.47 -24.32 -17.94
N VAL A 24 -34.13 -25.26 -17.27
CA VAL A 24 -34.33 -25.29 -15.81
C VAL A 24 -33.12 -25.84 -15.06
N ARG A 25 -32.25 -26.63 -15.72
CA ARG A 25 -31.13 -27.33 -15.06
C ARG A 25 -29.79 -27.06 -15.73
N THR A 26 -28.75 -27.01 -14.91
CA THR A 26 -27.37 -26.85 -15.32
C THR A 26 -26.46 -27.85 -14.61
N THR A 27 -25.32 -28.14 -15.22
CA THR A 27 -24.30 -29.01 -14.63
C THR A 27 -23.23 -28.18 -13.94
N VAL A 28 -22.95 -28.50 -12.68
CA VAL A 28 -21.91 -27.88 -11.88
C VAL A 28 -20.93 -28.94 -11.38
N MET A 29 -19.65 -28.68 -11.57
CA MET A 29 -18.55 -29.47 -11.00
C MET A 29 -18.23 -28.93 -9.59
N LEU A 30 -18.47 -29.76 -8.58
CA LEU A 30 -18.12 -29.51 -7.18
C LEU A 30 -16.80 -30.24 -6.83
N PRO A 31 -16.14 -29.90 -5.70
CA PRO A 31 -14.90 -30.55 -5.29
C PRO A 31 -14.99 -32.08 -5.13
N TRP A 32 -16.19 -32.61 -4.88
CA TRP A 32 -16.47 -34.04 -4.68
C TRP A 32 -17.20 -34.70 -5.85
N GLY A 33 -17.45 -33.98 -6.96
CA GLY A 33 -18.02 -34.58 -8.17
C GLY A 33 -18.98 -33.69 -8.95
N ARG A 34 -19.54 -34.27 -10.01
CA ARG A 34 -20.51 -33.63 -10.92
C ARG A 34 -21.90 -33.63 -10.29
N SER A 35 -22.60 -32.50 -10.37
CA SER A 35 -23.96 -32.34 -9.86
C SER A 35 -24.86 -31.65 -10.88
N TYR A 36 -26.13 -32.07 -10.92
CA TYR A 36 -27.18 -31.45 -11.74
C TYR A 36 -28.04 -30.59 -10.82
N MET A 37 -28.02 -29.27 -11.03
CA MET A 37 -28.69 -28.30 -10.17
C MET A 37 -29.71 -27.49 -10.96
N ARG A 38 -30.70 -26.92 -10.26
CA ARG A 38 -31.57 -25.92 -10.87
C ARG A 38 -30.76 -24.67 -11.17
N THR A 39 -31.01 -24.05 -12.32
CA THR A 39 -30.33 -22.80 -12.70
C THR A 39 -30.56 -21.69 -11.67
N SER A 40 -31.69 -21.69 -10.96
CA SER A 40 -31.98 -20.76 -9.84
C SER A 40 -31.06 -20.90 -8.64
N ASP A 41 -30.48 -22.09 -8.45
CA ASP A 41 -29.64 -22.42 -7.29
C ASP A 41 -28.15 -22.16 -7.58
N VAL A 42 -27.82 -21.65 -8.77
CA VAL A 42 -26.45 -21.44 -9.25
C VAL A 42 -26.25 -19.96 -9.56
N ALA A 43 -25.45 -19.28 -8.75
CA ALA A 43 -25.23 -17.84 -8.88
C ALA A 43 -23.78 -17.53 -9.31
N PRO A 44 -23.55 -16.71 -10.36
CA PRO A 44 -22.21 -16.26 -10.72
C PRO A 44 -21.66 -15.16 -9.78
N ARG A 45 -22.52 -14.63 -8.91
CA ARG A 45 -22.20 -13.59 -7.92
C ARG A 45 -22.50 -14.12 -6.53
N HIS A 46 -21.80 -13.59 -5.53
CA HIS A 46 -22.01 -13.93 -4.13
C HIS A 46 -21.93 -12.69 -3.25
N LEU A 47 -22.78 -12.65 -2.22
CA LEU A 47 -22.77 -11.62 -1.19
C LEU A 47 -21.85 -12.07 -0.04
N PHE A 48 -20.65 -11.52 0.02
CA PHE A 48 -19.71 -11.78 1.09
C PHE A 48 -19.96 -10.85 2.26
N ARG A 49 -20.06 -11.41 3.47
CA ARG A 49 -19.89 -10.61 4.69
C ARG A 49 -18.42 -10.28 4.86
N ALA A 50 -18.07 -9.01 4.96
CA ALA A 50 -16.72 -8.52 5.15
C ALA A 50 -16.52 -7.98 6.57
N THR A 51 -15.33 -8.22 7.13
CA THR A 51 -14.87 -7.58 8.37
C THR A 51 -13.64 -6.76 8.05
N CYS A 52 -13.69 -5.45 8.23
CA CYS A 52 -12.55 -4.55 8.02
C CYS A 52 -11.88 -4.19 9.35
N LEU A 53 -10.57 -4.43 9.41
CA LEU A 53 -9.71 -4.11 10.55
C LEU A 53 -8.99 -2.77 10.28
N THR A 54 -9.49 -1.69 10.88
CA THR A 54 -8.78 -0.40 10.98
C THR A 54 -8.62 0.00 12.46
N SER A 55 -8.58 1.29 12.80
CA SER A 55 -8.67 1.77 14.19
C SER A 55 -9.98 1.37 14.89
N LYS A 56 -11.03 1.09 14.12
CA LYS A 56 -12.28 0.48 14.58
C LYS A 56 -12.66 -0.68 13.67
N VAL A 57 -13.11 -1.79 14.25
CA VAL A 57 -13.60 -2.93 13.48
C VAL A 57 -14.94 -2.56 12.85
N ARG A 58 -15.08 -2.84 11.54
CA ARG A 58 -16.31 -2.59 10.78
C ARG A 58 -16.78 -3.86 10.09
N HIS A 59 -18.10 -4.03 9.99
CA HIS A 59 -18.73 -5.12 9.26
C HIS A 59 -19.64 -4.55 8.18
N PHE A 60 -19.58 -5.11 6.97
CA PHE A 60 -20.40 -4.70 5.83
C PHE A 60 -20.51 -5.87 4.84
N ASP A 61 -21.46 -5.78 3.93
CA ASP A 61 -21.65 -6.79 2.89
C ASP A 61 -21.11 -6.27 1.56
N VAL A 62 -20.50 -7.15 0.76
CA VAL A 62 -19.94 -6.84 -0.54
C VAL A 62 -20.40 -7.89 -1.54
N GLU A 63 -21.14 -7.46 -2.55
CA GLU A 63 -21.58 -8.32 -3.63
C GLU A 63 -20.60 -8.25 -4.81
N VAL A 64 -20.01 -9.38 -5.18
CA VAL A 64 -19.05 -9.45 -6.30
C VAL A 64 -19.30 -10.66 -7.18
N ALA A 65 -18.87 -10.57 -8.44
CA ALA A 65 -18.77 -11.73 -9.31
C ALA A 65 -17.64 -12.65 -8.84
N LEU A 66 -17.83 -13.97 -8.92
CA LEU A 66 -16.84 -14.94 -8.45
C LEU A 66 -15.63 -15.08 -9.39
N ASP A 67 -15.70 -14.47 -10.57
CA ASP A 67 -14.63 -14.34 -11.56
C ASP A 67 -14.05 -12.91 -11.61
N CYS A 68 -14.35 -12.06 -10.62
CA CYS A 68 -13.86 -10.69 -10.59
C CYS A 68 -12.33 -10.61 -10.46
N SER A 69 -11.73 -9.52 -10.91
CA SER A 69 -10.33 -9.22 -10.59
C SER A 69 -10.18 -8.74 -9.15
N LEU A 70 -8.96 -8.73 -8.62
CA LEU A 70 -8.71 -8.18 -7.28
C LEU A 70 -9.02 -6.68 -7.23
N ASN A 71 -8.82 -5.98 -8.33
CA ASN A 71 -9.12 -4.56 -8.43
C ASN A 71 -10.63 -4.29 -8.41
N ASP A 72 -11.43 -5.12 -9.09
CA ASP A 72 -12.89 -5.02 -9.03
C ASP A 72 -13.41 -5.28 -7.60
N LEU A 73 -12.88 -6.31 -6.93
CA LEU A 73 -13.22 -6.60 -5.54
C LEU A 73 -12.86 -5.44 -4.62
N ARG A 74 -11.67 -4.84 -4.79
CA ARG A 74 -11.24 -3.66 -4.02
C ARG A 74 -12.16 -2.47 -4.28
N ALA A 75 -12.59 -2.25 -5.52
CA ALA A 75 -13.53 -1.18 -5.86
C ALA A 75 -14.88 -1.36 -5.15
N CYS A 76 -15.45 -2.57 -5.15
CA CYS A 76 -16.68 -2.87 -4.41
C CYS A 76 -16.51 -2.69 -2.89
N ILE A 77 -15.34 -3.01 -2.33
CA ILE A 77 -15.04 -2.78 -0.91
C ILE A 77 -14.98 -1.28 -0.59
N ILE A 78 -14.34 -0.49 -1.45
CA ILE A 78 -14.25 0.98 -1.31
C ILE A 78 -15.65 1.60 -1.32
N GLU A 79 -16.48 1.18 -2.27
CA GLU A 79 -17.88 1.61 -2.37
C GLU A 79 -18.67 1.24 -1.10
N ALA A 80 -18.56 -0.01 -0.63
CA ALA A 80 -19.28 -0.48 0.56
C ALA A 80 -18.81 0.20 1.86
N LEU A 81 -17.55 0.62 1.94
CA LEU A 81 -17.02 1.38 3.08
C LEU A 81 -17.44 2.86 3.06
N GLY A 82 -17.82 3.39 1.90
CA GLY A 82 -18.13 4.82 1.72
C GLY A 82 -16.92 5.74 1.96
N GLU A 83 -15.71 5.19 1.93
CA GLU A 83 -14.46 5.92 2.17
C GLU A 83 -13.59 5.89 0.92
N PRO A 84 -13.06 7.05 0.48
CA PRO A 84 -12.13 7.09 -0.63
C PRO A 84 -10.79 6.49 -0.17
N LEU A 85 -10.51 5.26 -0.56
CA LEU A 85 -9.27 4.55 -0.23
C LEU A 85 -8.54 4.15 -1.51
N PHE A 86 -7.22 3.98 -1.43
CA PHE A 86 -6.47 3.40 -2.52
C PHE A 86 -6.68 1.88 -2.57
N PRO A 87 -7.08 1.31 -3.72
CA PRO A 87 -7.25 -0.14 -3.87
C PRO A 87 -6.03 -0.92 -3.37
N GLU A 88 -4.82 -0.43 -3.62
CA GLU A 88 -3.57 -1.10 -3.29
C GLU A 88 -3.33 -1.21 -1.77
N THR A 89 -3.92 -0.31 -0.98
CA THR A 89 -3.85 -0.36 0.49
C THR A 89 -4.76 -1.42 1.10
N ILE A 90 -5.69 -1.95 0.29
CA ILE A 90 -6.67 -2.95 0.69
C ILE A 90 -6.11 -4.34 0.39
N SER A 91 -5.83 -5.08 1.46
CA SER A 91 -5.53 -6.50 1.41
C SER A 91 -6.75 -7.29 1.83
N VAL A 92 -7.21 -8.21 0.97
CA VAL A 92 -8.34 -9.08 1.26
C VAL A 92 -7.82 -10.48 1.59
N LEU A 93 -8.25 -11.01 2.72
CA LEU A 93 -7.95 -12.36 3.15
C LEU A 93 -9.24 -13.16 3.26
N GLN A 94 -9.18 -14.42 2.85
CA GLN A 94 -10.23 -15.37 3.01
C GLN A 94 -9.82 -16.40 4.07
N PRO A 95 -10.50 -16.45 5.24
CA PRO A 95 -10.30 -17.50 6.22
C PRO A 95 -10.61 -18.86 5.60
N THR A 96 -9.71 -19.82 5.80
CA THR A 96 -9.87 -21.21 5.34
C THR A 96 -9.60 -22.16 6.48
N VAL A 97 -10.15 -23.37 6.42
CA VAL A 97 -9.77 -24.45 7.34
C VAL A 97 -8.27 -24.70 7.16
N GLY A 98 -7.47 -24.45 8.20
CA GLY A 98 -6.02 -24.56 8.16
C GLY A 98 -5.22 -23.26 7.94
N GLY A 99 -5.86 -22.08 7.85
CA GLY A 99 -5.12 -20.81 7.80
C GLY A 99 -5.88 -19.63 7.20
N ARG A 100 -5.14 -18.72 6.55
CA ARG A 100 -5.69 -17.57 5.82
C ARG A 100 -5.16 -17.58 4.40
N HIS A 101 -6.04 -17.49 3.42
CA HIS A 101 -5.65 -17.30 2.03
C HIS A 101 -5.68 -15.81 1.70
N ARG A 102 -4.52 -15.22 1.37
CA ARG A 102 -4.47 -13.84 0.87
C ARG A 102 -4.84 -13.86 -0.61
N LEU A 103 -5.88 -13.10 -0.98
CA LEU A 103 -6.20 -12.88 -2.39
C LEU A 103 -5.06 -12.05 -3.00
N THR A 104 -4.57 -12.51 -4.15
CA THR A 104 -3.45 -11.91 -4.88
C THR A 104 -3.91 -11.46 -6.26
N ASP A 105 -3.16 -10.56 -6.87
CA ASP A 105 -3.44 -10.07 -8.22
C ASP A 105 -3.26 -11.23 -9.23
N GLY A 106 -4.38 -11.88 -9.54
CA GLY A 106 -4.54 -12.85 -10.61
C GLY A 106 -5.89 -12.59 -11.26
N SER A 107 -5.96 -12.64 -12.59
CA SER A 107 -7.23 -12.53 -13.31
C SER A 107 -7.66 -13.92 -13.75
N PRO A 108 -8.71 -14.51 -13.14
CA PRO A 108 -9.57 -13.99 -12.07
C PRO A 108 -9.07 -14.26 -10.63
N CYS A 109 -9.66 -13.58 -9.63
CA CYS A 109 -9.45 -13.89 -8.22
C CYS A 109 -9.89 -15.33 -7.90
N ILE A 110 -9.07 -16.03 -7.10
CA ILE A 110 -9.38 -17.41 -6.68
C ILE A 110 -9.98 -17.38 -5.28
N PHE A 111 -11.31 -17.45 -5.20
CA PHE A 111 -12.01 -17.70 -3.95
C PHE A 111 -11.92 -19.20 -3.58
N ARG A 112 -11.60 -19.50 -2.32
CA ARG A 112 -11.50 -20.90 -1.83
C ARG A 112 -12.76 -21.38 -1.12
N SER A 113 -13.65 -20.46 -0.74
CA SER A 113 -14.93 -20.77 -0.10
C SER A 113 -15.95 -19.65 -0.33
N LEU A 114 -17.16 -19.80 0.22
CA LEU A 114 -18.16 -18.72 0.32
C LEU A 114 -18.15 -18.06 1.71
N GLN A 115 -17.10 -18.28 2.50
CA GLN A 115 -16.97 -17.76 3.85
C GLN A 115 -16.70 -16.24 3.86
N PRO A 116 -16.97 -15.56 4.99
CA PRO A 116 -16.71 -14.12 5.15
C PRO A 116 -15.29 -13.70 4.78
N LEU A 117 -15.14 -12.49 4.26
CA LEU A 117 -13.86 -11.89 3.91
C LEU A 117 -13.31 -11.07 5.09
N LEU A 118 -12.00 -11.09 5.26
CA LEU A 118 -11.26 -10.22 6.16
C LEU A 118 -10.56 -9.14 5.32
N VAL A 119 -10.94 -7.89 5.53
CA VAL A 119 -10.39 -6.73 4.84
C VAL A 119 -9.40 -6.04 5.77
N VAL A 120 -8.19 -5.82 5.30
CA VAL A 120 -7.16 -5.10 6.04
C VAL A 120 -6.75 -3.90 5.22
N ILE A 121 -6.99 -2.70 5.75
CA ILE A 121 -6.48 -1.45 5.18
C ILE A 121 -5.17 -1.17 5.90
N ALA A 122 -4.06 -1.30 5.19
CA ALA A 122 -2.74 -1.05 5.75
C ALA A 122 -1.93 -0.13 4.83
N PRO A 123 -1.08 0.74 5.39
CA PRO A 123 -0.03 1.37 4.60
C PRO A 123 0.72 0.28 3.84
N LEU A 124 0.92 0.53 2.55
CA LEU A 124 1.69 -0.38 1.72
C LEU A 124 3.11 -0.58 2.26
N LEU A 125 3.69 0.45 2.89
CA LEU A 125 4.91 0.30 3.66
C LEU A 125 4.55 -0.14 5.09
N GLN A 126 4.64 -1.44 5.36
CA GLN A 126 4.42 -1.94 6.72
C GLN A 126 5.53 -1.45 7.62
N LEU A 127 5.18 -0.88 8.77
CA LEU A 127 6.15 -0.45 9.76
C LEU A 127 6.48 -1.62 10.68
N GLY A 128 7.77 -1.89 10.84
CA GLY A 128 8.26 -3.01 11.64
C GLY A 128 8.42 -2.61 13.10
N LYS A 129 9.07 -1.47 13.33
CA LYS A 129 9.27 -0.91 14.66
C LYS A 129 9.22 0.61 14.61
N MET A 130 8.68 1.23 15.66
CA MET A 130 8.49 2.66 15.76
C MET A 130 8.75 3.14 17.20
N ALA A 131 9.36 4.32 17.33
CA ALA A 131 9.49 4.98 18.64
C ALA A 131 8.12 5.33 19.24
N LEU A 132 7.99 5.28 20.58
CA LEU A 132 6.74 5.60 21.29
C LEU A 132 6.27 7.05 21.08
N ALA A 133 7.17 7.96 20.71
CA ALA A 133 6.85 9.35 20.43
C ALA A 133 6.31 9.59 19.01
N LEU A 134 6.16 8.54 18.21
CA LEU A 134 5.52 8.59 16.90
C LEU A 134 4.12 7.97 16.96
N HIS A 135 3.19 8.59 16.25
CA HIS A 135 1.81 8.14 16.15
C HIS A 135 1.40 7.98 14.69
N LEU A 136 0.60 6.95 14.40
CA LEU A 136 0.00 6.72 13.09
C LEU A 136 -1.42 7.28 13.08
N ASP A 137 -1.69 8.19 12.16
CA ASP A 137 -2.96 8.88 12.00
C ASP A 137 -3.45 8.73 10.56
N MET A 138 -4.74 8.49 10.35
CA MET A 138 -5.34 8.38 9.02
C MET A 138 -5.98 9.71 8.65
N ARG A 139 -5.54 10.34 7.55
CA ARG A 139 -6.07 11.65 7.13
C ARG A 139 -6.57 11.67 5.70
N PRO A 140 -7.62 12.46 5.40
CA PRO A 140 -7.98 12.78 4.03
C PRO A 140 -6.80 13.46 3.33
N TYR A 141 -6.55 13.01 2.12
CA TYR A 141 -5.60 13.52 1.15
C TYR A 141 -6.35 14.56 0.34
N ASP A 142 -5.97 15.81 0.52
CA ASP A 142 -6.54 16.93 -0.18
C ASP A 142 -5.64 17.32 -1.35
N THR A 143 -6.09 16.98 -2.56
CA THR A 143 -5.41 17.32 -3.82
C THR A 143 -5.45 18.81 -4.13
N SER A 144 -6.31 19.60 -3.47
CA SER A 144 -6.42 21.05 -3.71
C SER A 144 -5.20 21.85 -3.26
N THR A 145 -4.34 21.25 -2.43
CA THR A 145 -3.07 21.85 -1.96
C THR A 145 -1.91 21.71 -2.94
N LEU A 146 -2.10 21.00 -4.07
CA LEU A 146 -1.12 20.92 -5.15
C LEU A 146 -1.29 22.12 -6.09
N GLU A 147 -0.32 23.03 -6.10
CA GLU A 147 -0.28 24.19 -6.99
C GLU A 147 -0.61 23.81 -8.47
N PRO A 148 -1.58 24.49 -9.12
CA PRO A 148 -2.15 24.07 -10.41
C PRO A 148 -1.18 24.13 -11.61
N ARG A 149 0.03 24.70 -11.44
CA ARG A 149 1.08 24.72 -12.48
C ARG A 149 2.01 23.50 -12.46
N LYS A 150 1.86 22.59 -11.51
CA LYS A 150 2.53 21.27 -11.50
C LYS A 150 1.51 20.18 -11.84
N SER A 151 0.71 20.39 -12.88
CA SER A 151 -0.20 19.36 -13.40
C SER A 151 0.62 18.15 -13.81
N ILE A 152 0.43 17.08 -13.05
CA ILE A 152 1.06 15.79 -13.23
C ILE A 152 0.34 15.10 -14.41
N PRO A 153 0.97 14.91 -15.59
CA PRO A 153 0.27 14.39 -16.77
C PRO A 153 -0.12 12.90 -16.68
N ALA A 154 0.28 12.19 -15.62
CA ALA A 154 -0.03 10.76 -15.43
C ALA A 154 -1.01 10.51 -14.28
N PHE A 155 -1.74 11.54 -13.84
CA PHE A 155 -2.89 11.41 -12.94
C PHE A 155 -4.21 11.57 -13.71
N GLU A 156 -4.22 11.63 -15.04
CA GLU A 156 -5.47 11.67 -15.82
C GLU A 156 -6.36 10.43 -15.63
N THR A 157 -5.82 9.31 -15.14
CA THR A 157 -6.60 8.14 -14.67
C THR A 157 -7.02 8.21 -13.19
N LEU A 158 -6.53 9.18 -12.42
CA LEU A 158 -6.77 9.32 -10.98
C LEU A 158 -7.42 10.66 -10.60
N HIS A 159 -7.50 11.63 -11.53
CA HIS A 159 -8.27 12.87 -11.39
C HIS A 159 -9.78 12.61 -11.34
N ASP A 160 -10.23 11.43 -11.76
CA ASP A 160 -11.64 11.03 -11.75
C ASP A 160 -12.06 10.32 -10.45
N VAL A 161 -11.11 10.02 -9.55
CA VAL A 161 -11.37 9.34 -8.27
C VAL A 161 -11.23 10.31 -7.10
N SER A 162 -12.33 10.99 -6.79
CA SER A 162 -12.67 11.67 -5.51
C SER A 162 -11.60 12.54 -4.84
N PRO A 163 -11.84 13.85 -4.62
CA PRO A 163 -10.87 14.81 -4.04
C PRO A 163 -10.54 14.63 -2.54
N ARG A 164 -10.71 13.43 -1.94
CA ARG A 164 -10.61 13.22 -0.48
C ARG A 164 -10.02 11.87 -0.03
N LEU A 165 -9.07 11.26 -0.74
CA LEU A 165 -8.53 9.91 -0.42
C LEU A 165 -7.93 9.79 0.99
N THR A 166 -8.26 8.80 1.82
CA THR A 166 -7.64 8.69 3.17
C THR A 166 -6.29 7.97 3.12
N LEU A 167 -5.26 8.55 3.74
CA LEU A 167 -3.89 8.03 3.76
C LEU A 167 -3.29 7.96 5.18
N PRO A 168 -2.38 7.00 5.43
CA PRO A 168 -1.64 6.91 6.68
C PRO A 168 -0.54 7.98 6.75
N SER A 169 -0.59 8.77 7.81
CA SER A 169 0.39 9.78 8.18
C SER A 169 1.11 9.40 9.47
N ILE A 170 2.40 9.71 9.54
CA ILE A 170 3.22 9.54 10.74
C ILE A 170 3.43 10.92 11.35
N VAL A 171 3.20 11.02 12.66
CA VAL A 171 3.25 12.27 13.42
C VAL A 171 4.16 12.10 14.61
N GLN A 172 5.05 13.07 14.83
CA GLN A 172 5.78 13.15 16.08
C GLN A 172 4.96 13.88 17.15
N VAL A 173 4.64 13.17 18.23
CA VAL A 173 3.78 13.66 19.32
C VAL A 173 4.54 14.06 20.59
N ALA A 174 5.82 13.71 20.70
CA ALA A 174 6.67 14.10 21.83
C ALA A 174 8.07 14.53 21.38
N ARG A 175 8.77 15.32 22.21
CA ARG A 175 10.11 15.84 21.91
C ARG A 175 11.15 14.71 21.93
N GLY A 176 12.20 14.88 21.13
CA GLY A 176 13.35 13.97 21.08
C GLY A 176 13.57 13.41 19.67
N ALA A 177 14.74 12.83 19.43
CA ALA A 177 15.04 12.19 18.16
C ALA A 177 14.42 10.79 18.13
N CYS A 178 13.69 10.49 17.07
CA CYS A 178 12.91 9.28 16.92
C CYS A 178 13.08 8.72 15.52
N ALA A 179 12.94 7.41 15.40
CA ALA A 179 12.95 6.74 14.12
C ALA A 179 11.84 5.70 14.02
N VAL A 180 11.53 5.38 12.77
CA VAL A 180 10.64 4.30 12.39
C VAL A 180 11.23 3.60 11.18
N VAL A 181 11.19 2.27 11.22
CA VAL A 181 11.72 1.40 10.17
C VAL A 181 10.61 0.53 9.62
N ALA A 182 10.64 0.32 8.31
CA ALA A 182 9.74 -0.60 7.65
C ALA A 182 10.04 -2.05 8.06
N LYS A 183 9.01 -2.88 8.01
CA LYS A 183 9.05 -4.31 8.32
C LYS A 183 9.71 -5.10 7.19
N ASP A 184 9.43 -4.69 5.96
CA ASP A 184 9.87 -5.41 4.77
C ASP A 184 11.30 -5.05 4.42
N ALA A 185 12.15 -6.08 4.39
CA ALA A 185 13.52 -5.97 3.94
C ALA A 185 13.59 -5.79 2.42
N LEU A 186 14.43 -4.86 1.97
CA LEU A 186 14.78 -4.63 0.57
C LEU A 186 15.81 -5.69 0.17
N ARG A 187 15.38 -6.69 -0.61
CA ARG A 187 16.19 -7.91 -0.88
C ARG A 187 16.73 -8.03 -2.30
N SER A 188 16.02 -7.50 -3.29
CA SER A 188 16.43 -7.58 -4.70
C SER A 188 15.63 -6.59 -5.55
N GLY A 189 16.15 -6.26 -6.72
CA GLY A 189 15.50 -5.38 -7.68
C GLY A 189 15.52 -3.90 -7.29
N VAL A 190 14.69 -3.12 -7.98
CA VAL A 190 14.50 -1.69 -7.72
C VAL A 190 13.26 -1.50 -6.87
N VAL A 191 13.41 -0.85 -5.73
CA VAL A 191 12.30 -0.52 -4.83
C VAL A 191 12.10 0.99 -4.83
N TYR A 192 10.84 1.40 -4.93
CA TYR A 192 10.44 2.79 -4.91
C TYR A 192 9.26 3.04 -3.96
N TRP A 193 9.29 4.16 -3.25
CA TRP A 193 8.15 4.66 -2.47
C TRP A 193 8.16 6.18 -2.43
N GLU A 194 6.99 6.76 -2.16
CA GLU A 194 6.82 8.21 -2.06
C GLU A 194 6.32 8.63 -0.67
N VAL A 195 6.75 9.81 -0.27
CA VAL A 195 6.36 10.48 0.97
C VAL A 195 5.95 11.91 0.64
N ARG A 196 4.76 12.31 1.09
CA ARG A 196 4.34 13.72 1.09
C ARG A 196 4.68 14.38 2.41
N LEU A 197 5.19 15.60 2.34
CA LEU A 197 5.46 16.45 3.49
C LEU A 197 4.19 17.21 3.86
N ASP A 198 3.64 16.96 5.06
CA ASP A 198 2.37 17.58 5.48
C ASP A 198 2.61 18.78 6.38
N GLU A 199 3.38 18.58 7.44
CA GLU A 199 3.69 19.61 8.44
C GLU A 199 5.18 19.51 8.79
N THR A 200 6.00 20.40 8.24
CA THR A 200 7.43 20.54 8.55
C THR A 200 7.67 21.68 9.54
N VAL A 201 6.80 21.84 10.55
CA VAL A 201 6.87 22.93 11.52
C VAL A 201 8.24 22.94 12.19
N GLY A 202 8.97 24.05 12.10
CA GLY A 202 10.34 24.18 12.60
C GLY A 202 11.44 23.76 11.64
N GLY A 203 11.09 23.23 10.45
CA GLY A 203 11.98 22.92 9.34
C GLY A 203 12.92 21.74 9.56
N ASP A 204 13.59 21.71 10.71
CA ASP A 204 14.67 20.78 11.01
C ASP A 204 14.16 19.47 11.63
N GLY A 205 14.82 18.38 11.24
CA GLY A 205 14.67 17.10 11.93
C GLY A 205 13.91 16.00 11.22
N LEU A 206 13.38 16.23 10.01
CA LEU A 206 12.80 15.16 9.20
C LEU A 206 13.85 14.57 8.25
N PHE A 207 14.01 13.24 8.33
CA PHE A 207 14.95 12.46 7.52
C PHE A 207 14.21 11.31 6.84
N ILE A 208 14.46 11.11 5.55
CA ILE A 208 13.82 10.07 4.74
C ILE A 208 14.89 9.28 4.00
N GLY A 209 14.83 7.95 4.05
CA GLY A 209 15.79 7.12 3.34
C GLY A 209 15.66 5.65 3.67
N ILE A 210 16.81 4.97 3.75
CA ILE A 210 16.92 3.57 4.14
C ILE A 210 17.77 3.43 5.39
N GLY A 211 17.51 2.39 6.16
CA GLY A 211 18.32 2.04 7.31
C GLY A 211 18.31 0.55 7.56
N THR A 212 19.20 0.09 8.43
CA THR A 212 19.22 -1.30 8.83
C THR A 212 18.08 -1.61 9.79
N THR A 213 17.55 -2.83 9.75
CA THR A 213 16.40 -3.25 10.61
C THR A 213 16.71 -3.26 12.11
N ASP A 214 17.99 -3.22 12.49
CA ASP A 214 18.51 -3.16 13.86
C ASP A 214 18.80 -1.72 14.33
N MET A 215 18.51 -0.69 13.52
CA MET A 215 18.73 0.71 13.90
C MET A 215 17.95 1.09 15.18
N PRO A 216 18.61 1.75 16.16
CA PRO A 216 17.95 2.23 17.37
C PRO A 216 16.91 3.30 17.05
N LEU A 217 15.74 3.22 17.71
CA LEU A 217 14.57 4.03 17.37
C LEU A 217 14.43 5.32 18.19
N ASN A 218 15.16 5.43 19.30
CA ASN A 218 15.08 6.53 20.26
C ASN A 218 16.31 7.45 20.19
N THR A 219 16.96 7.50 19.03
CA THR A 219 18.13 8.34 18.77
C THR A 219 18.01 8.96 17.37
N SER A 220 18.87 9.94 17.07
CA SER A 220 18.91 10.53 15.74
C SER A 220 19.41 9.50 14.74
N VAL A 221 18.67 9.31 13.65
CA VAL A 221 19.07 8.41 12.56
C VAL A 221 20.45 8.79 12.00
N THR A 222 20.78 10.08 12.01
CA THR A 222 22.04 10.63 11.50
C THR A 222 23.26 10.32 12.36
N SER A 223 23.08 9.94 13.62
CA SER A 223 24.20 9.62 14.54
C SER A 223 24.50 8.12 14.64
N THR A 224 23.74 7.28 13.92
CA THR A 224 23.84 5.81 14.06
C THR A 224 24.89 5.18 13.16
N GLY A 225 25.22 5.81 12.02
CA GLY A 225 25.94 5.15 10.94
C GLY A 225 25.18 3.97 10.31
N LEU A 226 23.89 3.83 10.59
CA LEU A 226 23.02 2.75 10.10
C LEU A 226 21.94 3.26 9.15
N PHE A 227 21.96 4.55 8.83
CA PHE A 227 20.96 5.24 8.01
C PHE A 227 21.63 5.90 6.81
N TYR A 228 20.97 5.85 5.65
CA TYR A 228 21.34 6.58 4.44
C TYR A 228 20.10 7.31 3.96
N GLY A 229 20.14 8.64 3.92
CA GLY A 229 18.93 9.39 3.62
C GLY A 229 19.14 10.84 3.25
N LEU A 230 18.02 11.54 3.11
CA LEU A 230 17.92 12.96 2.81
C LEU A 230 17.42 13.69 4.06
N ALA A 231 18.12 14.76 4.44
CA ALA A 231 17.63 15.75 5.40
C ALA A 231 16.71 16.74 4.67
N VAL A 232 15.41 16.69 4.97
CA VAL A 232 14.37 17.42 4.24
C VAL A 232 14.58 18.94 4.30
N ALA A 233 14.94 19.44 5.48
CA ALA A 233 15.14 20.87 5.77
C ALA A 233 16.26 21.52 4.94
N SER A 234 17.36 20.77 4.75
CA SER A 234 18.59 21.30 4.16
C SER A 234 18.82 20.81 2.73
N GLY A 235 18.14 19.75 2.30
CA GLY A 235 18.39 19.09 1.01
C GLY A 235 19.69 18.29 0.98
N GLN A 236 20.35 18.12 2.12
CA GLN A 236 21.61 17.39 2.22
C GLN A 236 21.35 15.89 2.29
N LYS A 237 22.23 15.10 1.67
CA LYS A 237 22.29 13.66 1.91
C LYS A 237 23.05 13.41 3.21
N VAL A 238 22.63 12.43 4.01
CA VAL A 238 23.20 12.14 5.33
C VAL A 238 23.39 10.65 5.52
N HIS A 239 24.57 10.27 6.02
CA HIS A 239 24.87 8.93 6.53
C HIS A 239 25.62 9.00 7.86
N MET A 240 26.83 9.58 7.81
CA MET A 240 27.64 9.93 8.99
C MET A 240 27.81 11.44 9.08
N THR A 241 28.12 12.06 7.93
CA THR A 241 28.26 13.50 7.78
C THR A 241 27.26 14.02 6.74
N PRO A 242 26.63 15.18 6.96
CA PRO A 242 25.79 15.82 5.94
C PRO A 242 26.62 16.32 4.76
N GLU A 243 26.19 16.02 3.54
CA GLU A 243 26.81 16.46 2.30
C GLU A 243 25.79 17.17 1.40
N ALA A 244 26.25 18.16 0.64
CA ALA A 244 25.42 18.82 -0.37
C ALA A 244 24.94 17.79 -1.42
N TYR A 245 23.66 17.87 -1.79
CA TYR A 245 23.07 16.92 -2.72
C TYR A 245 21.94 17.54 -3.53
N GLY A 246 20.88 17.99 -2.87
CA GLY A 246 19.67 18.48 -3.53
C GLY A 246 19.15 19.77 -2.91
N PRO A 247 18.08 20.33 -3.48
CA PRO A 247 17.42 21.51 -2.94
C PRO A 247 16.68 21.20 -1.64
N LYS A 248 16.49 22.22 -0.80
CA LYS A 248 15.60 22.15 0.37
C LYS A 248 14.17 21.81 -0.05
N CYS A 249 13.49 21.03 0.78
CA CYS A 249 12.11 20.62 0.56
C CYS A 249 11.18 21.31 1.56
N ALA A 250 9.91 21.49 1.20
CA ALA A 250 8.92 22.22 1.98
C ALA A 250 7.58 21.48 2.04
N ASN A 251 6.68 21.95 2.90
CA ASN A 251 5.30 21.45 2.96
C ASN A 251 4.67 21.35 1.57
N GLY A 252 3.98 20.24 1.32
CA GLY A 252 3.35 19.91 0.05
C GLY A 252 4.26 19.22 -0.97
N ASP A 253 5.59 19.24 -0.80
CA ASP A 253 6.47 18.48 -1.68
C ASP A 253 6.25 16.97 -1.52
N VAL A 254 6.36 16.25 -2.65
CA VAL A 254 6.41 14.80 -2.68
C VAL A 254 7.83 14.34 -2.94
N LEU A 255 8.37 13.55 -2.01
CA LEU A 255 9.70 12.96 -2.10
C LEU A 255 9.59 11.49 -2.48
N GLY A 256 10.19 11.14 -3.60
CA GLY A 256 10.37 9.74 -4.02
C GLY A 256 11.73 9.23 -3.56
N VAL A 257 11.77 7.99 -3.11
CA VAL A 257 13.01 7.29 -2.78
C VAL A 257 13.12 6.09 -3.69
N GLU A 258 14.24 5.97 -4.40
CA GLU A 258 14.55 4.83 -5.25
C GLU A 258 15.81 4.15 -4.74
N PHE A 259 15.69 2.87 -4.39
CA PHE A 259 16.82 2.04 -4.03
C PHE A 259 16.92 0.87 -4.99
N ASP A 260 17.98 0.88 -5.80
CA ASP A 260 18.38 -0.26 -6.61
C ASP A 260 19.25 -1.16 -5.73
N VAL A 261 18.65 -2.25 -5.25
CA VAL A 261 19.29 -3.20 -4.34
C VAL A 261 20.42 -3.94 -5.05
N ASP A 262 20.23 -4.22 -6.35
CA ASP A 262 21.17 -5.02 -7.13
C ASP A 262 22.44 -4.21 -7.48
N ARG A 263 22.28 -2.90 -7.72
CA ARG A 263 23.40 -1.97 -7.96
C ARG A 263 23.90 -1.26 -6.71
N GLY A 264 23.20 -1.36 -5.59
CA GLY A 264 23.52 -0.66 -4.35
C GLY A 264 23.50 0.86 -4.51
N THR A 265 22.54 1.40 -5.27
CA THR A 265 22.41 2.84 -5.50
C THR A 265 21.13 3.39 -4.90
N LEU A 266 21.25 4.48 -4.15
CA LEU A 266 20.13 5.22 -3.56
C LEU A 266 20.00 6.58 -4.22
N GLY A 267 18.84 6.85 -4.80
CA GLY A 267 18.48 8.11 -5.43
C GLY A 267 17.20 8.69 -4.85
N PHE A 268 17.00 9.99 -5.09
CA PHE A 268 15.82 10.72 -4.60
C PHE A 268 15.16 11.49 -5.72
N TYR A 269 13.85 11.66 -5.60
CA TYR A 269 13.03 12.47 -6.48
C TYR A 269 12.35 13.56 -5.65
N ARG A 270 12.19 14.75 -6.24
CA ARG A 270 11.31 15.79 -5.69
C ARG A 270 10.28 16.15 -6.73
N ASN A 271 9.00 15.98 -6.39
CA ASN A 271 7.88 16.24 -7.30
C ASN A 271 8.11 15.58 -8.67
N ARG A 272 8.53 14.31 -8.66
CA ARG A 272 8.86 13.47 -9.82
C ARG A 272 10.13 13.82 -10.59
N VAL A 273 10.83 14.89 -10.24
CA VAL A 273 12.13 15.22 -10.84
C VAL A 273 13.22 14.44 -10.11
N PHE A 274 13.96 13.62 -10.84
CA PHE A 274 15.10 12.88 -10.29
C PHE A 274 16.21 13.86 -9.89
N LEU A 275 16.67 13.78 -8.65
CA LEU A 275 17.74 14.62 -8.10
C LEU A 275 19.13 14.03 -8.34
N GLY A 276 19.21 12.82 -8.89
CA GLY A 276 20.45 12.08 -9.09
C GLY A 276 20.63 10.94 -8.09
N ILE A 277 21.82 10.34 -8.11
CA ILE A 277 22.21 9.28 -7.18
C ILE A 277 22.89 9.94 -5.98
N ALA A 278 22.32 9.78 -4.79
CA ALA A 278 22.89 10.30 -3.55
C ALA A 278 24.02 9.41 -3.02
N PHE A 279 23.82 8.10 -3.06
CA PHE A 279 24.75 7.12 -2.54
C PHE A 279 24.98 5.98 -3.53
N ARG A 280 26.23 5.52 -3.60
CA ARG A 280 26.67 4.35 -4.35
C ARG A 280 27.33 3.37 -3.41
N ASN A 281 27.39 2.11 -3.82
CA ASN A 281 27.99 1.03 -3.04
C ASN A 281 27.32 0.83 -1.67
N VAL A 282 26.00 1.07 -1.60
CA VAL A 282 25.21 0.81 -0.39
C VAL A 282 24.84 -0.67 -0.37
N PHE A 283 25.76 -1.47 0.17
CA PHE A 283 25.59 -2.90 0.36
C PHE A 283 25.80 -3.23 1.84
N GLY A 284 25.06 -4.20 2.37
CA GLY A 284 25.22 -4.58 3.77
C GLY A 284 24.00 -5.28 4.35
N LYS A 285 23.91 -5.26 5.68
CA LYS A 285 22.82 -5.82 6.50
C LYS A 285 21.44 -5.57 5.89
N THR A 286 20.45 -6.38 6.27
CA THR A 286 19.03 -6.21 5.92
C THR A 286 18.58 -4.75 5.96
N LEU A 287 18.47 -4.11 4.79
CA LEU A 287 18.03 -2.72 4.62
C LEU A 287 16.51 -2.66 4.51
N CYS A 288 15.93 -1.59 5.01
CA CYS A 288 14.50 -1.29 4.95
C CYS A 288 14.31 0.22 4.79
N ALA A 289 13.13 0.64 4.34
CA ALA A 289 12.80 2.06 4.37
C ALA A 289 12.82 2.56 5.83
N ALA A 290 13.35 3.76 6.04
CA ALA A 290 13.53 4.33 7.36
C ALA A 290 13.23 5.83 7.34
N PHE A 291 12.67 6.29 8.45
CA PHE A 291 12.33 7.70 8.65
C PHE A 291 12.81 8.14 10.03
N GLY A 292 13.33 9.36 10.11
CA GLY A 292 13.77 9.99 11.35
C GLY A 292 13.05 11.32 11.57
N THR A 293 12.68 11.61 12.81
CA THR A 293 12.01 12.85 13.20
C THR A 293 12.60 13.40 14.51
N SER A 294 12.64 14.72 14.72
CA SER A 294 13.06 15.30 16.01
C SER A 294 12.18 16.43 16.57
N GLY A 295 11.18 16.91 15.83
CA GLY A 295 10.30 18.01 16.21
C GLY A 295 8.86 17.57 16.46
N VAL A 296 8.25 18.03 17.55
CA VAL A 296 6.82 17.81 17.82
C VAL A 296 5.99 18.49 16.74
N GLY A 297 5.00 17.77 16.21
CA GLY A 297 4.14 18.25 15.12
C GLY A 297 4.73 18.01 13.73
N LEU A 298 5.94 17.46 13.60
CA LEU A 298 6.41 17.00 12.29
C LEU A 298 5.50 15.87 11.79
N ARG A 299 5.03 16.02 10.55
CA ARG A 299 4.11 15.08 9.92
C ARG A 299 4.46 14.84 8.45
N PHE A 300 4.38 13.58 8.06
CA PHE A 300 4.49 13.15 6.68
C PHE A 300 3.56 11.97 6.38
N THR A 301 3.11 11.89 5.13
CA THR A 301 2.18 10.86 4.64
C THR A 301 2.91 9.93 3.69
N ILE A 302 2.81 8.62 3.90
CA ILE A 302 3.33 7.63 2.95
C ILE A 302 2.32 7.48 1.81
N LEU A 303 2.76 7.71 0.58
CA LEU A 303 1.91 7.59 -0.61
C LEU A 303 1.91 6.14 -1.14
N PRO A 304 0.85 5.71 -1.82
CA PRO A 304 0.69 4.34 -2.28
C PRO A 304 1.55 3.98 -3.51
N ARG A 305 2.18 4.96 -4.15
CA ARG A 305 2.94 4.77 -5.39
C ARG A 305 4.26 4.02 -5.13
N ARG A 306 4.54 3.04 -6.00
CA ARG A 306 5.71 2.15 -5.91
C ARG A 306 6.56 2.05 -7.17
N THR A 307 6.26 2.87 -8.18
CA THR A 307 7.02 2.91 -9.42
C THR A 307 7.67 4.28 -9.59
N PRO A 308 8.98 4.32 -9.91
CA PRO A 308 9.63 5.58 -10.19
C PRO A 308 9.00 6.23 -11.43
N PRO A 309 8.98 7.57 -11.51
CA PRO A 309 8.58 8.27 -12.73
C PRO A 309 9.42 7.79 -13.91
N SER A 310 8.77 7.53 -15.04
CA SER A 310 9.45 7.31 -16.31
C SER A 310 10.29 8.54 -16.66
N LEU A 311 11.59 8.35 -16.86
CA LEU A 311 12.46 9.38 -17.42
C LEU A 311 11.99 9.63 -18.87
N LEU A 312 11.25 10.71 -19.09
CA LEU A 312 10.92 11.23 -20.42
C LEU A 312 12.15 11.93 -21.02
#